data_AF-A0A7S0FAL3-F1
#
_entry.id   AF-A0A7S0FAL3-F1
#
_cell.length_a   1.000
_cell.length_b   1.000
_cell.length_c   1.000
_cell.angle_alpha   90.00
_cell.angle_beta   90.00
_cell.angle_gamma   90.00
#
_symmetry.space_group_name_H-M   'P 1'
#
loop_
_entity.id
_entity.type
_entity.pdbx_description
1 polymer ?
#
loop_
_entity_poly.entity_id
_entity_poly.type
_entity_poly.pdbx_seq_one_letter_code
_entity_poly.pdbx_strand_id
1 'polypeptide(L)'
;VWHNSCGWQCAAVCSTWFVLDRLPQYTMVLLGQARDCLCGAFIGIRQQCAHGATKNYNGPVAGLPSSLPRSTELPARLAAELRVASGGGDRQCAIAGVAGPVLAVLLGGADGLGFDDLQRERLHVACRRELRQLERALGTQRVALGQTGTKAVGTPAGARADAFDVAVHWCSTPVLPTYSVGVHMVLGVEDGAMRCMATDLAWVFRLMCARTRIDSKKEAPMLSKACEVLCGNADAREGLQKAVAIGAELNRSTSLAPSPMGEEGGELPGEGRWWRSLSEGAADLDKPTKHHLTSNL
;
A
#
# COMPACT_ATOMS: atom_id res chain seq x y z
N VAL A 1 21.43 39.20 18.58
CA VAL A 1 20.17 39.81 19.04
C VAL A 1 19.07 39.32 18.10
N TRP A 2 18.56 38.08 18.25
CA TRP A 2 17.39 37.69 19.06
C TRP A 2 16.12 38.53 18.79
N HIS A 3 15.18 37.95 18.02
CA HIS A 3 13.75 37.69 18.32
C HIS A 3 12.99 37.46 16.98
N ASN A 4 12.51 36.25 16.64
CA ASN A 4 11.31 35.51 17.13
C ASN A 4 10.00 36.30 17.10
N SER A 5 9.05 35.86 16.24
CA SER A 5 7.62 35.73 16.55
C SER A 5 6.90 34.82 15.54
N CYS A 6 6.44 33.67 16.05
CA CYS A 6 5.44 32.76 15.48
C CYS A 6 4.03 33.37 15.49
N GLY A 7 3.09 32.81 14.71
CA GLY A 7 1.67 33.10 14.93
C GLY A 7 0.68 32.53 13.90
N TRP A 8 0.37 31.23 13.98
CA TRP A 8 -0.98 30.66 13.96
C TRP A 8 -1.95 31.00 12.80
N GLN A 9 -2.24 30.00 11.95
CA GLN A 9 -3.62 29.60 11.60
C GLN A 9 -3.63 28.27 10.81
N CYS A 10 -3.75 27.19 11.56
CA CYS A 10 -4.17 25.86 11.12
C CYS A 10 -5.26 25.41 12.10
N ALA A 11 -6.54 25.39 11.69
CA ALA A 11 -7.61 24.56 12.26
C ALA A 11 -8.94 24.80 11.52
N ALA A 12 -9.70 23.70 11.31
CA ALA A 12 -11.03 23.59 10.71
C ALA A 12 -11.03 23.71 9.15
N VAL A 13 -11.51 22.73 8.38
CA VAL A 13 -12.74 21.95 8.54
C VAL A 13 -12.56 20.54 7.95
N CYS A 14 -12.89 19.53 8.77
CA CYS A 14 -13.24 18.18 8.34
C CYS A 14 -14.77 18.03 8.45
N SER A 15 -15.32 17.07 7.70
CA SER A 15 -16.64 16.40 7.85
C SER A 15 -17.75 16.90 6.91
N THR A 16 -18.08 16.08 5.91
CA THR A 16 -19.43 15.51 5.75
C THR A 16 -19.42 14.39 4.69
N TRP A 17 -19.90 13.21 5.10
CA TRP A 17 -20.40 12.17 4.20
C TRP A 17 -21.81 12.57 3.73
N PHE A 18 -22.11 12.45 2.43
CA PHE A 18 -23.46 12.13 1.95
C PHE A 18 -23.40 11.51 0.55
N VAL A 19 -24.30 10.55 0.35
CA VAL A 19 -24.55 9.75 -0.86
C VAL A 19 -25.54 10.50 -1.78
N LEU A 20 -25.43 10.24 -3.09
CA LEU A 20 -26.36 10.42 -4.21
C LEU A 20 -26.29 11.68 -5.12
N ASP A 21 -25.92 11.37 -6.37
CA ASP A 21 -26.58 11.71 -7.64
C ASP A 21 -26.15 12.92 -8.50
N ARG A 22 -25.74 12.58 -9.74
CA ARG A 22 -25.78 13.30 -11.03
C ARG A 22 -24.91 14.54 -11.35
N LEU A 23 -24.02 14.29 -12.34
CA LEU A 23 -23.64 15.11 -13.52
C LEU A 23 -22.53 16.20 -13.34
N PRO A 24 -21.92 16.75 -14.41
CA PRO A 24 -20.65 16.24 -14.99
C PRO A 24 -19.60 17.36 -15.26
N GLN A 25 -18.46 16.98 -15.86
CA GLN A 25 -17.49 17.84 -16.58
C GLN A 25 -16.46 18.69 -15.77
N TYR A 26 -15.20 18.27 -15.90
CA TYR A 26 -13.98 19.05 -16.17
C TYR A 26 -13.60 20.29 -15.31
N THR A 27 -12.45 20.14 -14.66
CA THR A 27 -11.25 21.03 -14.66
C THR A 27 -10.83 21.61 -13.32
N MET A 28 -9.51 21.54 -13.12
CA MET A 28 -8.67 22.35 -12.22
C MET A 28 -8.81 22.10 -10.72
N VAL A 29 -7.97 21.18 -10.21
CA VAL A 29 -7.47 21.29 -8.84
C VAL A 29 -6.08 21.91 -8.89
N LEU A 30 -6.02 23.11 -8.33
CA LEU A 30 -4.87 24.00 -8.24
C LEU A 30 -3.68 23.36 -7.53
N LEU A 31 -2.53 23.55 -8.18
CA LEU A 31 -1.17 23.43 -7.66
C LEU A 31 -0.96 24.42 -6.51
N GLY A 32 -1.04 23.92 -5.27
CA GLY A 32 -0.44 24.55 -4.10
C GLY A 32 0.88 23.84 -3.78
N GLN A 33 1.97 24.59 -3.87
CA GLN A 33 3.37 24.24 -3.62
C GLN A 33 3.63 22.95 -2.81
N ALA A 34 4.03 21.89 -3.51
CA ALA A 34 4.76 20.80 -2.89
C ALA A 34 5.70 20.16 -3.91
N ARG A 35 6.92 20.69 -4.00
CA ARG A 35 8.04 20.01 -4.69
C ARG A 35 8.42 18.69 -4.02
N ASP A 36 7.86 18.40 -2.84
CA ASP A 36 8.09 17.20 -2.06
C ASP A 36 6.89 16.22 -2.00
N CYS A 37 5.77 16.54 -2.66
CA CYS A 37 4.65 15.61 -2.78
C CYS A 37 4.72 14.85 -4.12
N LEU A 38 4.46 13.54 -4.06
CA LEU A 38 4.38 12.62 -5.21
C LEU A 38 3.55 13.19 -6.39
N CYS A 39 2.57 14.08 -6.13
CA CYS A 39 1.76 14.75 -7.16
C CYS A 39 2.56 15.68 -8.09
N GLY A 40 3.52 16.47 -7.58
CA GLY A 40 4.38 17.31 -8.43
C GLY A 40 5.32 16.48 -9.32
N ALA A 41 5.62 15.26 -8.87
CA ALA A 41 6.43 14.29 -9.56
C ALA A 41 5.75 13.80 -10.86
N PHE A 42 4.45 13.48 -10.82
CA PHE A 42 3.70 13.01 -11.98
C PHE A 42 3.58 14.06 -13.09
N ILE A 43 3.45 15.34 -12.74
CA ILE A 43 3.39 16.44 -13.71
C ILE A 43 4.72 16.60 -14.45
N GLY A 44 5.85 16.45 -13.75
CA GLY A 44 7.18 16.53 -14.37
C GLY A 44 7.42 15.45 -15.42
N ILE A 45 6.92 14.23 -15.20
CA ILE A 45 7.02 13.14 -16.19
C ILE A 45 6.09 13.39 -17.37
N ARG A 46 4.89 13.92 -17.13
CA ARG A 46 3.97 14.30 -18.22
C ARG A 46 4.61 15.34 -19.14
N GLN A 47 5.33 16.31 -18.57
CA GLN A 47 6.07 17.31 -19.34
C GLN A 47 7.29 16.71 -20.06
N GLN A 48 8.06 15.82 -19.42
CA GLN A 48 9.22 15.17 -20.05
C GLN A 48 8.84 14.23 -21.20
N CYS A 49 7.76 13.45 -21.05
CA CYS A 49 7.21 12.63 -22.12
C CYS A 49 6.60 13.47 -23.24
N ALA A 50 5.98 14.63 -22.93
CA ALA A 50 5.43 15.53 -23.93
C ALA A 50 6.51 16.32 -24.72
N HIS A 51 7.69 16.55 -24.13
CA HIS A 51 8.75 17.36 -24.75
C HIS A 51 9.86 16.54 -25.42
N GLY A 52 9.69 15.21 -25.58
CA GLY A 52 10.65 14.39 -26.34
C GLY A 52 12.11 14.49 -25.87
N ALA A 53 12.34 14.78 -24.58
CA ALA A 53 13.67 15.03 -24.03
C ALA A 53 14.40 13.71 -23.72
N THR A 54 14.70 12.92 -24.75
CA THR A 54 15.64 11.81 -24.72
C THR A 54 17.04 12.31 -25.07
N LYS A 55 17.64 13.13 -24.22
CA LYS A 55 19.08 13.43 -24.31
C LYS A 55 19.73 13.05 -22.98
N ASN A 56 20.48 11.95 -22.99
CA ASN A 56 21.37 11.42 -21.92
C ASN A 56 20.88 10.26 -21.05
N TYR A 57 19.86 9.48 -21.45
CA TYR A 57 19.70 8.11 -20.93
C TYR A 57 20.20 7.11 -21.97
N ASN A 58 21.45 6.66 -21.80
CA ASN A 58 22.05 5.61 -22.64
C ASN A 58 21.48 4.24 -22.22
N GLY A 59 20.31 3.93 -22.77
CA GLY A 59 19.67 2.62 -22.69
C GLY A 59 18.14 2.76 -22.78
N PRO A 60 17.44 2.01 -23.63
CA PRO A 60 15.99 1.90 -23.52
C PRO A 60 15.70 1.27 -22.17
N VAL A 61 15.08 2.02 -21.25
CA VAL A 61 14.47 1.41 -20.06
C VAL A 61 13.30 0.59 -20.57
N ALA A 62 13.56 -0.67 -20.91
CA ALA A 62 12.57 -1.60 -21.41
C ALA A 62 11.41 -1.66 -20.41
N GLY A 63 10.23 -1.23 -20.87
CA GLY A 63 9.04 -1.12 -20.05
C GLY A 63 9.01 0.13 -19.18
N LEU A 64 9.11 1.33 -19.78
CA LEU A 64 8.32 2.47 -19.34
C LEU A 64 6.96 2.46 -20.06
N PRO A 65 5.87 2.90 -19.43
CA PRO A 65 4.58 2.92 -20.09
C PRO A 65 4.57 3.99 -21.19
N SER A 66 3.90 3.69 -22.30
CA SER A 66 3.67 4.68 -23.37
C SER A 66 2.75 5.82 -22.94
N SER A 67 2.00 5.65 -21.84
CA SER A 67 1.10 6.66 -21.28
C SER A 67 1.09 6.63 -19.75
N LEU A 68 0.86 7.79 -19.14
CA LEU A 68 0.73 7.91 -17.69
C LEU A 68 -0.60 7.30 -17.21
N PRO A 69 -0.62 6.75 -15.98
CA PRO A 69 -1.83 6.19 -15.39
C PRO A 69 -2.95 7.24 -15.31
N ARG A 70 -4.19 6.81 -15.55
CA ARG A 70 -5.35 7.71 -15.67
C ARG A 70 -5.77 8.32 -14.33
N SER A 71 -5.51 7.64 -13.22
CA SER A 71 -5.76 8.14 -11.87
C SER A 71 -4.64 7.73 -10.92
N THR A 72 -4.24 8.67 -10.06
CA THR A 72 -3.31 8.46 -8.94
C THR A 72 -3.99 8.68 -7.59
N GLU A 73 -5.33 8.74 -7.58
CA GLU A 73 -6.10 9.07 -6.39
C GLU A 73 -6.04 7.96 -5.34
N LEU A 74 -6.15 6.70 -5.76
CA LEU A 74 -6.18 5.56 -4.86
C LEU A 74 -4.90 5.47 -3.99
N PRO A 75 -3.66 5.55 -4.54
CA PRO A 75 -2.45 5.54 -3.72
C PRO A 75 -2.38 6.70 -2.73
N ALA A 76 -2.76 7.91 -3.17
CA ALA A 76 -2.69 9.10 -2.34
C ALA A 76 -3.72 9.05 -1.19
N ARG A 77 -4.94 8.61 -1.50
CA ARG A 77 -6.01 8.45 -0.51
C ARG A 77 -5.67 7.35 0.48
N LEU A 78 -5.19 6.19 0.02
CA LEU A 78 -4.75 5.12 0.91
C LEU A 78 -3.64 5.59 1.85
N ALA A 79 -2.64 6.32 1.36
CA ALA A 79 -1.60 6.89 2.20
C ALA A 79 -2.15 7.88 3.24
N ALA A 80 -3.13 8.72 2.88
CA ALA A 80 -3.76 9.65 3.81
C ALA A 80 -4.55 8.92 4.92
N GLU A 81 -5.34 7.92 4.56
CA GLU A 81 -6.08 7.10 5.52
C GLU A 81 -5.14 6.33 6.46
N LEU A 82 -4.03 5.80 5.93
CA LEU A 82 -3.01 5.12 6.75
C LEU A 82 -2.34 6.05 7.75
N ARG A 83 -2.11 7.32 7.42
CA ARG A 83 -1.58 8.31 8.40
C ARG A 83 -2.55 8.55 9.55
N VAL A 84 -3.85 8.50 9.27
CA VAL A 84 -4.89 8.69 10.29
C VAL A 84 -5.03 7.44 11.16
N ALA A 85 -5.03 6.26 10.53
CA ALA A 85 -5.30 4.98 11.17
C ALA A 85 -4.09 4.35 11.88
N SER A 86 -2.86 4.75 11.54
CA SER A 86 -1.63 4.15 12.07
C SER A 86 -0.80 5.13 12.90
N GLY A 87 0.21 4.60 13.60
CA GLY A 87 1.28 5.39 14.21
C GLY A 87 2.49 5.57 13.30
N GLY A 88 2.41 5.11 12.05
CA GLY A 88 3.56 5.08 11.14
C GLY A 88 3.95 6.44 10.60
N GLY A 89 5.22 6.59 10.23
CA GLY A 89 5.72 7.84 9.66
C GLY A 89 5.17 8.12 8.25
N ASP A 90 5.27 9.37 7.80
CA ASP A 90 4.82 9.79 6.47
C ASP A 90 5.37 8.93 5.33
N ARG A 91 6.63 8.51 5.47
CA ARG A 91 7.31 7.65 4.51
C ARG A 91 6.69 6.26 4.45
N GLN A 92 6.40 5.66 5.60
CA GLN A 92 5.78 4.34 5.66
C GLN A 92 4.38 4.38 5.03
N CYS A 93 3.58 5.39 5.40
CA CYS A 93 2.24 5.56 4.82
C CYS A 93 2.29 5.82 3.31
N ALA A 94 3.26 6.59 2.81
CA ALA A 94 3.42 6.81 1.37
C ALA A 94 3.82 5.54 0.61
N ILE A 95 4.78 4.76 1.13
CA ILE A 95 5.19 3.49 0.53
C ILE A 95 4.01 2.51 0.51
N ALA A 96 3.32 2.38 1.66
CA ALA A 96 2.15 1.53 1.78
C ALA A 96 1.00 1.97 0.87
N GLY A 97 0.79 3.28 0.69
CA GLY A 97 -0.20 3.79 -0.25
C GLY A 97 0.12 3.43 -1.70
N VAL A 98 1.39 3.50 -2.11
CA VAL A 98 1.83 3.18 -3.48
C VAL A 98 1.86 1.67 -3.74
N ALA A 99 2.36 0.88 -2.80
CA ALA A 99 2.46 -0.58 -2.93
C ALA A 99 1.14 -1.30 -2.61
N GLY A 100 0.28 -0.71 -1.79
CA GLY A 100 -0.96 -1.28 -1.29
C GLY A 100 -1.88 -1.83 -2.37
N PRO A 101 -2.15 -1.09 -3.46
CA PRO A 101 -3.01 -1.63 -4.51
C PRO A 101 -2.46 -2.88 -5.19
N VAL A 102 -1.13 -2.97 -5.37
CA VAL A 102 -0.45 -4.16 -5.90
C VAL A 102 -0.47 -5.30 -4.88
N LEU A 103 -0.28 -4.99 -3.59
CA LEU A 103 -0.43 -5.95 -2.50
C LEU A 103 -1.83 -6.55 -2.48
N ALA A 104 -2.87 -5.73 -2.63
CA ALA A 104 -4.25 -6.20 -2.64
C ALA A 104 -4.53 -7.13 -3.83
N VAL A 105 -4.04 -6.84 -5.04
CA VAL A 105 -4.10 -7.80 -6.16
C VAL A 105 -3.44 -9.11 -5.79
N LEU A 106 -2.25 -9.05 -5.18
CA LEU A 106 -1.49 -10.25 -4.83
C LEU A 106 -2.22 -11.11 -3.79
N LEU A 107 -2.75 -10.48 -2.74
CA LEU A 107 -3.49 -11.15 -1.67
C LEU A 107 -4.83 -11.71 -2.18
N GLY A 108 -5.56 -10.95 -2.99
CA GLY A 108 -6.75 -11.47 -3.66
C GLY A 108 -6.45 -12.62 -4.62
N GLY A 109 -5.31 -12.56 -5.32
CA GLY A 109 -4.83 -13.66 -6.16
C GLY A 109 -4.51 -14.92 -5.34
N ALA A 110 -3.86 -14.79 -4.19
CA ALA A 110 -3.61 -15.90 -3.27
C ALA A 110 -4.91 -16.56 -2.80
N ASP A 111 -5.92 -15.75 -2.46
CA ASP A 111 -7.25 -16.23 -2.11
C ASP A 111 -7.94 -16.94 -3.28
N GLY A 112 -7.85 -16.38 -4.50
CA GLY A 112 -8.35 -17.04 -5.71
C GLY A 112 -7.64 -18.35 -6.03
N LEU A 113 -6.39 -18.53 -5.58
CA LEU A 113 -5.62 -19.77 -5.69
C LEU A 113 -5.99 -20.80 -4.59
N GLY A 114 -6.82 -20.43 -3.62
CA GLY A 114 -7.26 -21.30 -2.53
C GLY A 114 -6.24 -21.43 -1.39
N PHE A 115 -5.50 -20.35 -1.09
CA PHE A 115 -4.56 -20.35 0.04
C PHE A 115 -5.29 -20.52 1.37
N ASP A 116 -4.77 -21.40 2.24
CA ASP A 116 -5.26 -21.55 3.61
C ASP A 116 -4.80 -20.40 4.53
N ASP A 117 -5.35 -20.34 5.74
CA ASP A 117 -5.03 -19.27 6.69
C ASP A 117 -3.54 -19.24 7.07
N LEU A 118 -2.88 -20.39 7.21
CA LEU A 118 -1.45 -20.46 7.54
C LEU A 118 -0.58 -19.95 6.39
N GLN A 119 -0.93 -20.29 5.15
CA GLN A 119 -0.26 -19.78 3.96
C GLN A 119 -0.48 -18.28 3.81
N ARG A 120 -1.70 -17.79 4.08
CA ARG A 120 -2.03 -16.36 4.09
C ARG A 120 -1.22 -15.59 5.14
N GLU A 121 -1.11 -16.10 6.36
CA GLU A 121 -0.29 -15.50 7.41
C GLU A 121 1.18 -15.40 7.03
N ARG A 122 1.74 -16.47 6.43
CA ARG A 122 3.11 -16.45 5.90
C ARG A 122 3.26 -15.39 4.82
N LEU A 123 2.29 -15.31 3.90
CA LEU A 123 2.30 -14.30 2.86
C LEU A 123 2.25 -12.88 3.45
N HIS A 124 1.45 -12.63 4.49
CA HIS A 124 1.43 -11.35 5.20
C HIS A 124 2.80 -10.98 5.80
N VAL A 125 3.54 -11.96 6.33
CA VAL A 125 4.92 -11.74 6.81
C VAL A 125 5.84 -11.32 5.66
N ALA A 126 5.74 -11.98 4.50
CA ALA A 126 6.53 -11.62 3.31
C ALA A 126 6.19 -10.21 2.80
N CYS A 127 4.90 -9.86 2.72
CA CYS A 127 4.44 -8.53 2.34
C CYS A 127 5.04 -7.44 3.23
N ARG A 128 4.98 -7.62 4.55
CA ARG A 128 5.56 -6.67 5.53
C ARG A 128 7.07 -6.54 5.39
N ARG A 129 7.76 -7.65 5.11
CA ARG A 129 9.20 -7.65 4.89
C ARG A 129 9.57 -6.82 3.67
N GLU A 130 8.90 -7.00 2.53
CA GLU A 130 9.18 -6.20 1.33
C GLU A 130 8.86 -4.72 1.53
N LEU A 131 7.76 -4.39 2.20
CA LEU A 131 7.43 -2.99 2.54
C LEU A 131 8.54 -2.34 3.40
N ARG A 132 9.07 -3.06 4.39
CA ARG A 132 10.20 -2.58 5.21
C ARG A 132 11.50 -2.48 4.42
N GLN A 133 11.76 -3.40 3.48
CA GLN A 133 12.92 -3.33 2.59
C GLN A 133 12.86 -2.11 1.67
N LEU A 134 11.70 -1.84 1.07
CA LEU A 134 11.45 -0.62 0.30
C LEU A 134 11.67 0.65 1.13
N GLU A 135 11.21 0.65 2.38
CA GLU A 135 11.44 1.78 3.29
C GLU A 135 12.92 2.05 3.56
N ARG A 136 13.67 0.98 3.85
CA ARG A 136 15.13 1.07 4.08
C ARG A 136 15.85 1.55 2.83
N ALA A 137 15.53 0.97 1.67
CA ALA A 137 16.13 1.36 0.39
C ALA A 137 15.85 2.83 0.05
N LEU A 138 14.65 3.33 0.35
CA LEU A 138 14.32 4.75 0.17
C LEU A 138 15.10 5.65 1.15
N GLY A 139 15.28 5.20 2.39
CA GLY A 139 16.07 5.90 3.40
C GLY A 139 17.55 6.02 3.06
N THR A 140 18.18 4.94 2.60
CA THR A 140 19.61 4.92 2.25
C THR A 140 19.92 5.80 1.03
N GLN A 141 19.03 5.82 0.04
CA GLN A 141 19.18 6.68 -1.14
C GLN A 141 19.13 8.18 -0.80
N ARG A 142 18.29 8.59 0.15
CA ARG A 142 18.25 10.01 0.59
C ARG A 142 19.56 10.44 1.26
N VAL A 143 20.13 9.56 2.09
CA VAL A 143 21.43 9.81 2.72
C VAL A 143 22.52 9.93 1.66
N ALA A 144 22.53 9.03 0.65
CA ALA A 144 23.49 9.07 -0.46
C ALA A 144 23.37 10.34 -1.32
N LEU A 145 22.16 10.88 -1.47
CA LEU A 145 21.91 12.12 -2.23
C LEU A 145 22.15 13.40 -1.41
N GLY A 146 22.71 13.30 -0.21
CA GLY A 146 22.96 14.46 0.67
C GLY A 146 21.68 15.13 1.16
N GLN A 147 20.53 14.47 1.05
CA GLN A 147 19.26 14.95 1.57
C GLN A 147 19.15 14.59 3.06
N THR A 148 19.84 15.36 3.89
CA THR A 148 19.71 15.30 5.35
C THR A 148 18.38 15.93 5.78
N GLY A 149 17.29 15.21 5.53
CA GLY A 149 15.97 15.58 6.04
C GLY A 149 15.97 15.64 7.57
N THR A 150 15.37 16.70 8.11
CA THR A 150 15.08 16.93 9.53
C THR A 150 14.62 15.64 10.22
N LYS A 151 15.30 15.26 11.32
CA LYS A 151 14.85 14.18 12.20
C LYS A 151 13.35 14.37 12.48
N ALA A 152 12.55 13.39 12.07
CA ALA A 152 11.13 13.37 12.43
C ALA A 152 11.05 13.44 13.96
N VAL A 153 10.45 14.52 14.46
CA VAL A 153 10.10 14.65 15.87
C VAL A 153 9.05 13.57 16.11
N GLY A 154 9.47 12.45 16.70
CA GLY A 154 8.59 11.35 17.02
C GLY A 154 7.46 11.85 17.90
N THR A 155 6.24 11.79 17.38
CA THR A 155 5.04 11.91 18.20
C THR A 155 5.11 10.80 19.26
N PRO A 156 4.84 11.09 20.55
CA PRO A 156 4.93 10.07 21.59
C PRO A 156 4.05 8.87 21.22
N ALA A 157 4.67 7.70 21.23
CA ALA A 157 4.08 6.42 20.87
C ALA A 157 2.95 6.06 21.86
N GLY A 158 1.74 6.53 21.59
CA GLY A 158 0.57 5.72 21.89
C GLY A 158 0.66 4.43 21.05
N ALA A 159 0.25 3.29 21.60
CA ALA A 159 0.34 1.95 21.00
C ALA A 159 -0.50 1.77 19.71
N ARG A 160 -0.38 2.68 18.76
CA ARG A 160 -1.00 2.59 17.44
C ARG A 160 -0.23 1.58 16.60
N ALA A 161 -0.96 0.81 15.82
CA ALA A 161 -0.40 -0.19 14.93
C ALA A 161 0.55 0.45 13.89
N ASP A 162 1.56 -0.31 13.48
CA ASP A 162 2.48 0.06 12.40
C ASP A 162 1.73 0.21 11.06
N ALA A 163 2.12 1.19 10.24
CA ALA A 163 1.43 1.47 8.98
C ALA A 163 1.44 0.28 8.02
N PHE A 164 2.49 -0.55 8.02
CA PHE A 164 2.55 -1.72 7.15
C PHE A 164 1.65 -2.86 7.64
N ASP A 165 1.49 -3.02 8.95
CA ASP A 165 0.53 -3.98 9.52
C ASP A 165 -0.89 -3.59 9.14
N VAL A 166 -1.26 -2.31 9.32
CA VAL A 166 -2.57 -1.79 8.92
C VAL A 166 -2.79 -1.94 7.42
N ALA A 167 -1.80 -1.59 6.60
CA ALA A 167 -1.90 -1.69 5.15
C ALA A 167 -2.08 -3.13 4.68
N VAL A 168 -1.29 -4.08 5.19
CA VAL A 168 -1.43 -5.50 4.81
C VAL A 168 -2.81 -6.02 5.22
N HIS A 169 -3.30 -5.66 6.40
CA HIS A 169 -4.64 -6.05 6.84
C HIS A 169 -5.74 -5.47 5.93
N TRP A 170 -5.67 -4.20 5.56
CA TRP A 170 -6.66 -3.61 4.64
C TRP A 170 -6.57 -4.22 3.25
N CYS A 171 -5.36 -4.46 2.75
CA CYS A 171 -5.12 -5.07 1.45
C CYS A 171 -5.53 -6.55 1.40
N SER A 172 -5.70 -7.23 2.54
CA SER A 172 -6.24 -8.60 2.59
C SER A 172 -7.78 -8.65 2.65
N THR A 173 -8.45 -7.55 2.33
CA THR A 173 -9.92 -7.47 2.36
C THR A 173 -10.46 -6.97 1.02
N PRO A 174 -11.71 -7.34 0.66
CA PRO A 174 -12.36 -6.84 -0.55
C PRO A 174 -12.72 -5.35 -0.49
N VAL A 175 -12.41 -4.65 0.60
CA VAL A 175 -12.60 -3.19 0.73
C VAL A 175 -11.72 -2.44 -0.27
N LEU A 176 -10.52 -2.95 -0.57
CA LEU A 176 -9.70 -2.37 -1.62
C LEU A 176 -10.16 -2.92 -2.99
N PRO A 177 -10.56 -2.07 -3.95
CA PRO A 177 -11.07 -2.54 -5.23
C PRO A 177 -10.09 -3.40 -6.03
N THR A 178 -8.78 -3.24 -5.81
CA THR A 178 -7.77 -4.06 -6.48
C THR A 178 -7.68 -5.50 -5.95
N TYR A 179 -8.29 -5.79 -4.80
CA TYR A 179 -8.36 -7.15 -4.24
C TYR A 179 -9.13 -8.11 -5.15
N SER A 180 -10.36 -7.72 -5.52
CA SER A 180 -11.22 -8.53 -6.38
C SER A 180 -10.60 -8.75 -7.76
N VAL A 181 -9.80 -7.80 -8.25
CA VAL A 181 -9.03 -7.95 -9.50
C VAL A 181 -8.09 -9.14 -9.41
N GLY A 182 -7.36 -9.29 -8.29
CA GLY A 182 -6.50 -10.44 -8.03
C GLY A 182 -7.25 -11.76 -8.07
N VAL A 183 -8.38 -11.83 -7.36
CA VAL A 183 -9.26 -13.01 -7.34
C VAL A 183 -9.70 -13.36 -8.77
N HIS A 184 -10.25 -12.37 -9.50
CA HIS A 184 -10.79 -12.59 -10.83
C HIS A 184 -9.72 -12.98 -11.86
N MET A 185 -8.52 -12.39 -11.77
CA MET A 185 -7.39 -12.73 -12.63
C MET A 185 -6.97 -14.20 -12.50
N VAL A 186 -6.99 -14.74 -11.29
CA VAL A 186 -6.66 -16.16 -11.06
C VAL A 186 -7.76 -17.09 -11.54
N LEU A 187 -9.02 -16.68 -11.38
CA LEU A 187 -10.19 -17.44 -11.83
C LEU A 187 -10.44 -17.33 -13.35
N GLY A 188 -9.73 -16.45 -14.06
CA GLY A 188 -9.92 -16.22 -15.50
C GLY A 188 -11.23 -15.52 -15.85
N VAL A 189 -11.75 -14.70 -14.93
CA VAL A 189 -13.02 -13.96 -15.07
C VAL A 189 -12.81 -12.45 -14.96
N GLU A 190 -11.60 -11.96 -15.24
CA GLU A 190 -11.28 -10.56 -15.05
C GLU A 190 -11.99 -9.62 -16.05
N ASP A 191 -12.49 -8.50 -15.53
CA ASP A 191 -12.97 -7.38 -16.33
C ASP A 191 -11.76 -6.55 -16.82
N GLY A 192 -11.72 -6.26 -18.12
CA GLY A 192 -10.69 -5.43 -18.74
C GLY A 192 -10.56 -4.06 -18.09
N ALA A 193 -11.66 -3.44 -17.63
CA ALA A 193 -11.61 -2.13 -16.96
C ALA A 193 -10.88 -2.21 -15.60
N MET A 194 -11.21 -3.24 -14.82
CA MET A 194 -10.57 -3.52 -13.54
C MET A 194 -9.08 -3.87 -13.71
N ARG A 195 -8.75 -4.66 -14.74
CA ARG A 195 -7.36 -4.98 -15.10
C ARG A 195 -6.58 -3.73 -15.47
N CYS A 196 -7.13 -2.85 -16.31
CA CYS A 196 -6.48 -1.58 -16.66
C CYS A 196 -6.16 -0.71 -15.43
N MET A 197 -7.09 -0.61 -14.47
CA MET A 197 -6.85 0.11 -13.22
C MET A 197 -5.68 -0.51 -12.42
N ALA A 198 -5.65 -1.83 -12.27
CA ALA A 198 -4.57 -2.51 -11.56
C ALA A 198 -3.21 -2.36 -12.29
N THR A 199 -3.21 -2.39 -13.62
CA THR A 199 -2.03 -2.11 -14.45
C THR A 199 -1.51 -0.69 -14.23
N ASP A 200 -2.40 0.32 -14.23
CA ASP A 200 -2.06 1.72 -13.97
C ASP A 200 -1.41 1.91 -12.58
N LEU A 201 -1.92 1.21 -11.57
CA LEU A 201 -1.40 1.28 -10.20
C LEU A 201 -0.06 0.52 -10.05
N ALA A 202 0.11 -0.60 -10.74
CA ALA A 202 1.41 -1.28 -10.84
C ALA A 202 2.46 -0.37 -11.50
N TRP A 203 2.06 0.44 -12.49
CA TRP A 203 2.93 1.45 -13.07
C TRP A 203 3.34 2.54 -12.09
N VAL A 204 2.41 3.03 -11.26
CA VAL A 204 2.72 3.99 -10.19
C VAL A 204 3.79 3.43 -9.25
N PHE A 205 3.70 2.16 -8.87
CA PHE A 205 4.72 1.49 -8.06
C PHE A 205 6.08 1.43 -8.77
N ARG A 206 6.11 0.92 -10.01
CA ARG A 206 7.35 0.82 -10.80
C ARG A 206 8.02 2.18 -11.00
N LEU A 207 7.20 3.22 -11.23
CA LEU A 207 7.68 4.58 -11.39
C LEU A 207 8.28 5.13 -10.11
N MET A 208 7.67 4.86 -8.95
CA MET A 208 8.24 5.21 -7.65
C MET A 208 9.63 4.59 -7.50
N CYS A 209 9.77 3.28 -7.71
CA CYS A 209 11.07 2.59 -7.63
C CYS A 209 12.10 3.17 -8.59
N ALA A 210 11.72 3.41 -9.85
CA ALA A 210 12.62 3.98 -10.85
C ALA A 210 13.12 5.38 -10.46
N ARG A 211 12.23 6.25 -9.96
CA ARG A 211 12.59 7.61 -9.52
C ARG A 211 13.50 7.61 -8.31
N THR A 212 13.29 6.69 -7.39
CA THR A 212 14.08 6.57 -6.16
C THR A 212 15.32 5.70 -6.34
N ARG A 213 15.59 5.22 -7.57
CA ARG A 213 16.69 4.31 -7.91
C ARG A 213 16.71 3.05 -7.03
N ILE A 214 15.53 2.57 -6.67
CA ILE A 214 15.36 1.31 -5.95
C ILE A 214 15.28 0.19 -6.99
N ASP A 215 16.14 -0.81 -6.84
CA ASP A 215 16.00 -2.06 -7.59
C ASP A 215 14.85 -2.87 -7.01
N SER A 216 13.66 -2.75 -7.59
CA SER A 216 12.47 -3.45 -7.11
C SER A 216 12.61 -4.97 -7.15
N LYS A 217 13.41 -5.52 -8.07
CA LYS A 217 13.61 -6.98 -8.17
C LYS A 217 14.45 -7.50 -7.01
N LYS A 218 15.32 -6.67 -6.45
CA LYS A 218 16.12 -7.02 -5.28
C LYS A 218 15.39 -6.74 -3.96
N GLU A 219 14.79 -5.55 -3.85
CA GLU A 219 14.24 -5.06 -2.58
C GLU A 219 12.78 -5.50 -2.34
N ALA A 220 12.04 -5.82 -3.39
CA ALA A 220 10.65 -6.28 -3.31
C ALA A 220 10.30 -7.24 -4.47
N PRO A 221 10.98 -8.40 -4.57
CA PRO A 221 10.86 -9.30 -5.72
C PRO A 221 9.42 -9.81 -5.96
N MET A 222 8.65 -10.08 -4.90
CA MET A 222 7.26 -10.52 -5.01
C MET A 222 6.37 -9.42 -5.60
N LEU A 223 6.45 -8.19 -5.07
CA LEU A 223 5.74 -7.03 -5.64
C LEU A 223 6.19 -6.72 -7.07
N SER A 224 7.49 -6.81 -7.34
CA SER A 224 8.04 -6.62 -8.67
C SER A 224 7.49 -7.66 -9.65
N LYS A 225 7.37 -8.92 -9.23
CA LYS A 225 6.79 -9.98 -10.05
C LYS A 225 5.32 -9.73 -10.32
N ALA A 226 4.53 -9.35 -9.32
CA ALA A 226 3.13 -8.99 -9.51
C ALA A 226 2.95 -7.82 -10.49
N CYS A 227 3.84 -6.82 -10.44
CA CYS A 227 3.82 -5.71 -11.39
C CYS A 227 4.15 -6.18 -12.82
N GLU A 228 5.10 -7.11 -13.01
CA GLU A 228 5.38 -7.69 -14.33
C GLU A 228 4.15 -8.39 -14.93
N VAL A 229 3.38 -9.08 -14.08
CA VAL A 229 2.15 -9.78 -14.49
C VAL A 229 1.06 -8.78 -14.87
N LEU A 230 0.86 -7.75 -14.04
CA LEU A 230 -0.13 -6.70 -14.30
C LEU A 230 0.19 -5.86 -15.53
N CYS A 231 1.47 -5.62 -15.82
CA CYS A 231 1.90 -4.84 -16.98
C CYS A 231 2.15 -5.70 -18.23
N GLY A 232 2.07 -7.03 -18.14
CA GLY A 232 2.43 -7.96 -19.21
C GLY A 232 1.23 -8.60 -19.90
N ASN A 233 1.52 -9.30 -21.00
CA ASN A 233 0.56 -10.13 -21.74
C ASN A 233 0.65 -11.62 -21.35
N ALA A 234 1.39 -11.94 -20.30
CA ALA A 234 1.56 -13.32 -19.83
C ALA A 234 0.28 -13.84 -19.14
N ASP A 235 0.20 -15.16 -18.98
CA ASP A 235 -0.84 -15.81 -18.18
C ASP A 235 -0.83 -15.22 -16.76
N ALA A 236 -1.93 -14.54 -16.43
CA ALA A 236 -2.12 -13.84 -15.17
C ALA A 236 -2.07 -14.79 -13.98
N ARG A 237 -2.66 -15.98 -14.12
CA ARG A 237 -2.74 -16.99 -13.06
C ARG A 237 -1.36 -17.54 -12.75
N GLU A 238 -0.64 -18.01 -13.76
CA GLU A 238 0.71 -18.54 -13.60
C GLU A 238 1.65 -17.46 -13.04
N GLY A 239 1.51 -16.23 -13.53
CA GLY A 239 2.27 -15.08 -13.08
C GLY A 239 2.08 -14.76 -11.59
N LEU A 240 0.82 -14.67 -11.13
CA LEU A 240 0.50 -14.41 -9.73
C LEU A 240 0.92 -15.57 -8.84
N GLN A 241 0.75 -16.81 -9.28
CA GLN A 241 1.24 -17.99 -8.55
C GLN A 241 2.76 -17.91 -8.33
N LYS A 242 3.54 -17.52 -9.36
CA LYS A 242 4.98 -17.29 -9.24
C LYS A 242 5.32 -16.17 -8.26
N ALA A 243 4.56 -15.06 -8.29
CA ALA A 243 4.76 -13.96 -7.35
C ALA A 243 4.57 -14.43 -5.90
N VAL A 244 3.49 -15.15 -5.62
CA VAL A 244 3.21 -15.69 -4.28
C VAL A 244 4.26 -16.73 -3.85
N ALA A 245 4.74 -17.57 -4.78
CA ALA A 245 5.80 -18.54 -4.50
C ALA A 245 7.11 -17.87 -4.05
N ILE A 246 7.48 -16.73 -4.64
CA ILE A 246 8.63 -15.92 -4.20
C ILE A 246 8.46 -15.50 -2.74
N GLY A 247 7.28 -15.01 -2.36
CA GLY A 247 6.99 -14.64 -0.97
C GLY A 247 7.14 -15.82 0.01
N ALA A 248 6.70 -17.01 -0.40
CA ALA A 248 6.84 -18.23 0.40
C ALA A 248 8.32 -18.65 0.55
N GLU A 249 9.13 -18.54 -0.50
CA GLU A 249 10.56 -18.87 -0.48
C GLU A 249 11.35 -17.91 0.43
N LEU A 250 11.07 -16.61 0.34
CA LEU A 250 11.70 -15.60 1.19
C LEU A 250 11.53 -15.90 2.68
N ASN A 251 10.36 -16.40 3.09
CA ASN A 251 10.11 -16.77 4.49
C ASN A 251 10.89 -18.02 4.94
N ARG A 252 11.16 -18.97 4.04
CA ARG A 252 11.94 -20.18 4.38
C ARG A 252 13.41 -19.84 4.66
N SER A 253 13.98 -18.90 3.91
CA SER A 253 15.37 -18.47 4.06
C SER A 253 15.70 -17.88 5.45
N THR A 254 14.68 -17.44 6.20
CA THR A 254 14.85 -16.86 7.55
C THR A 254 14.76 -17.87 8.68
N SER A 255 14.25 -19.08 8.43
CA SER A 255 14.06 -20.10 9.47
C SER A 255 15.28 -21.04 9.67
N LEU A 256 16.42 -20.76 9.03
CA LEU A 256 17.58 -21.67 9.00
C LEU A 256 18.89 -21.07 9.53
N ALA A 257 18.83 -20.11 10.43
CA ALA A 257 19.96 -19.89 11.34
C ALA A 257 19.71 -20.73 12.60
N PRO A 258 20.29 -21.93 12.75
CA PRO A 258 20.39 -22.55 14.06
C PRO A 258 21.18 -21.57 14.92
N SER A 259 20.49 -20.93 15.86
CA SER A 259 21.17 -20.19 16.91
C SER A 259 22.12 -21.18 17.59
N PRO A 260 23.42 -20.89 17.73
CA PRO A 260 24.29 -21.72 18.54
C PRO A 260 23.63 -21.80 19.92
N MET A 261 23.25 -23.01 20.32
CA MET A 261 22.55 -23.27 21.56
C MET A 261 23.41 -22.78 22.72
N GLY A 262 23.04 -21.62 23.26
CA GLY A 262 23.27 -21.29 24.66
C GLY A 262 22.01 -21.73 25.40
N GLU A 263 22.11 -22.85 26.12
CA GLU A 263 21.15 -23.20 27.16
C GLU A 263 21.16 -22.08 28.19
N GLU A 264 20.06 -21.33 28.32
CA GLU A 264 19.69 -20.73 29.60
C GLU A 264 18.18 -20.48 29.61
N GLY A 265 17.51 -21.23 30.49
CA GLY A 265 16.07 -21.19 30.66
C GLY A 265 15.62 -19.87 31.28
N GLY A 266 14.68 -19.21 30.61
CA GLY A 266 13.91 -18.10 31.15
C GLY A 266 12.50 -18.16 30.57
N GLU A 267 11.51 -18.48 31.41
CA GLU A 267 10.09 -18.34 31.10
C GLU A 267 9.77 -16.91 30.65
N LEU A 268 9.34 -16.76 29.40
CA LEU A 268 8.80 -15.51 28.86
C LEU A 268 7.25 -15.53 28.93
N PRO A 269 6.61 -14.44 29.39
CA PRO A 269 5.16 -14.39 29.51
C PRO A 269 4.49 -14.00 28.19
N GLY A 270 3.63 -14.88 27.68
CA GLY A 270 2.29 -14.51 27.20
C GLY A 270 2.14 -13.58 25.98
N GLU A 271 2.88 -13.78 24.91
CA GLU A 271 2.53 -13.22 23.58
C GLU A 271 1.55 -14.16 22.85
N GLY A 272 0.25 -13.87 22.92
CA GLY A 272 -0.74 -14.66 22.15
C GLY A 272 -2.21 -14.29 22.32
N ARG A 273 -2.54 -13.26 23.11
CA ARG A 273 -3.92 -13.01 23.55
C ARG A 273 -4.64 -11.84 22.86
N TRP A 274 -4.03 -11.20 21.86
CA TRP A 274 -4.57 -9.98 21.24
C TRP A 274 -5.49 -10.27 20.04
N TRP A 275 -5.28 -11.40 19.36
CA TRP A 275 -6.05 -11.75 18.15
C TRP A 275 -7.48 -12.22 18.40
N ARG A 276 -7.79 -12.70 19.62
CA ARG A 276 -9.09 -13.29 19.94
C ARG A 276 -10.19 -12.28 20.27
N SER A 277 -9.83 -11.02 20.54
CA SER A 277 -10.77 -10.03 21.07
C SER A 277 -11.57 -9.23 20.02
N LEU A 278 -11.26 -9.38 18.72
CA LEU A 278 -11.95 -8.66 17.64
C LEU A 278 -13.02 -9.50 16.91
N SER A 279 -13.04 -10.81 17.12
CA SER A 279 -14.03 -11.73 16.50
C SER A 279 -15.27 -11.98 17.35
N GLU A 280 -15.32 -11.55 18.61
CA GLU A 280 -16.47 -11.78 19.52
C GLU A 280 -17.49 -10.63 19.56
N GLY A 281 -17.30 -9.56 18.77
CA GLY A 281 -18.18 -8.38 18.77
C GLY A 281 -19.33 -8.35 17.75
N ALA A 282 -19.50 -9.39 16.93
CA ALA A 282 -20.42 -9.37 15.77
C ALA A 282 -21.65 -10.28 15.90
N ALA A 283 -22.01 -10.71 17.11
CA ALA A 283 -23.12 -11.63 17.34
C ALA A 283 -24.07 -11.13 18.45
N ASP A 284 -24.62 -9.93 18.32
CA ASP A 284 -25.79 -9.55 19.15
C ASP A 284 -26.56 -8.36 18.55
N LEU A 285 -27.21 -8.56 17.40
CA LEU A 285 -28.16 -7.59 16.83
C LEU A 285 -29.30 -8.34 16.12
N ASP A 286 -30.07 -9.11 16.89
CA ASP A 286 -31.40 -9.54 16.47
C ASP A 286 -32.33 -9.63 17.70
N LYS A 287 -32.85 -8.47 18.11
CA LYS A 287 -34.02 -8.39 19.01
C LYS A 287 -35.09 -7.52 18.37
N PRO A 288 -36.28 -8.09 18.06
CA PRO A 288 -37.37 -7.31 17.50
C PRO A 288 -38.00 -6.42 18.57
N THR A 289 -37.95 -5.10 18.34
CA THR A 289 -38.64 -4.09 19.13
C THR A 289 -40.15 -4.23 18.93
N LYS A 290 -40.86 -4.73 19.95
CA LYS A 290 -42.32 -4.70 19.99
C LYS A 290 -42.79 -3.25 20.22
N HIS A 291 -43.34 -2.64 19.18
CA HIS A 291 -44.08 -1.38 19.31
C HIS A 291 -45.46 -1.66 19.93
N HIS A 292 -45.67 -1.17 21.15
CA HIS A 292 -47.00 -1.01 21.73
C HIS A 292 -47.71 0.15 21.01
N LEU A 293 -48.70 -0.18 20.17
CA LEU A 293 -49.71 0.77 19.70
C LEU A 293 -50.78 0.89 20.79
N THR A 294 -50.84 2.04 21.47
CA THR A 294 -52.00 2.46 22.25
C THR A 294 -53.03 3.07 21.30
N SER A 295 -54.11 2.35 21.09
CA SER A 295 -55.34 2.82 20.44
C SER A 295 -56.06 3.78 21.38
N ASN A 296 -56.22 5.04 20.98
CA ASN A 296 -57.25 5.94 21.50
C ASN A 296 -58.29 6.12 20.40
N LEU A 297 -59.44 5.46 20.57
CA LEU A 297 -60.76 5.81 20.06
C LEU A 297 -61.80 4.99 20.84
#